data_AF-A0A9W7BQU4-F1
#
_entry.id   AF-A0A9W7BQU4-F1
#
_cell.length_a   1.000
_cell.length_b   1.000
_cell.length_c   1.000
_cell.angle_alpha   90.00
_cell.angle_beta   90.00
_cell.angle_gamma   90.00
#
_symmetry.space_group_name_H-M   'P 1'
#
loop_
_entity.id
_entity.type
_entity.pdbx_description
1 polymer ?
#
loop_
_entity_poly.entity_id
_entity_poly.type
_entity_poly.pdbx_seq_one_letter_code
_entity_poly.pdbx_strand_id
1 'polypeptide(L)'
;MMRITVLELRNQWRNVKIKLPLNIFSRNPGGVMFGGYQAALADPIAALACSRIFPGFSCWTRAMTVDFKLGGSTDLELRFEFPPELEEQIRRDLETKGRSTPTFEYGYYLKDGSLCTSISNTVAIRPKGYIGATTPPAAEEFATSLSIERVESLVRERVLKELATHKSERDLEQLWGNMGGGNGMDREMFGNVLEDLGMAEKFKNEEIDLLFNALDRDGSGKISLDEVEDFVQMKRKGEASQ
;
A
#
# COMPACT_ATOMS: atom_id res chain seq x y z
N MET A 1 1.95 -2.60 4.86
CA MET A 1 0.94 -2.30 3.81
C MET A 1 0.58 -0.81 3.90
N MET A 2 0.24 -0.11 2.81
CA MET A 2 0.11 1.37 2.82
C MET A 2 -1.06 1.94 3.66
N ARG A 3 -2.08 1.15 4.02
CA ARG A 3 -3.22 1.51 4.91
C ARG A 3 -3.91 2.82 4.55
N ILE A 4 -4.13 3.03 3.26
CA ILE A 4 -4.79 4.23 2.75
C ILE A 4 -6.23 4.31 3.25
N THR A 5 -6.72 5.53 3.49
CA THR A 5 -8.13 5.77 3.83
C THR A 5 -8.74 6.68 2.77
N VAL A 6 -9.80 6.24 2.10
CA VAL A 6 -10.54 7.10 1.17
C VAL A 6 -11.34 8.11 2.01
N LEU A 7 -10.94 9.39 1.94
CA LEU A 7 -11.62 10.48 2.64
C LEU A 7 -12.79 11.01 1.81
N GLU A 8 -12.61 11.07 0.50
CA GLU A 8 -13.61 11.62 -0.41
C GLU A 8 -13.55 10.95 -1.78
N LEU A 9 -14.71 10.55 -2.30
CA LEU A 9 -14.87 10.08 -3.68
C LEU A 9 -16.20 10.61 -4.23
N ARG A 10 -16.18 11.71 -4.99
CA ARG A 10 -17.39 12.35 -5.52
C ARG A 10 -17.43 12.37 -7.04
N ASN A 11 -18.63 12.51 -7.59
CA ASN A 11 -18.89 12.76 -9.01
C ASN A 11 -18.22 11.76 -9.96
N GLN A 12 -18.28 10.47 -9.61
CA GLN A 12 -17.66 9.38 -10.38
C GLN A 12 -16.15 9.57 -10.56
N TRP A 13 -15.41 9.70 -9.44
CA TRP A 13 -13.95 9.89 -9.41
C TRP A 13 -13.44 11.26 -9.90
N ARG A 14 -14.32 12.23 -10.16
CA ARG A 14 -13.87 13.59 -10.52
C ARG A 14 -13.24 14.36 -9.37
N ASN A 15 -13.55 13.97 -8.14
CA ASN A 15 -12.96 14.53 -6.93
C ASN A 15 -12.56 13.35 -6.04
N VAL A 16 -11.28 13.26 -5.73
CA VAL A 16 -10.70 12.18 -4.94
C VAL A 16 -9.82 12.77 -3.86
N LYS A 17 -10.08 12.39 -2.60
CA LYS A 17 -9.16 12.63 -1.48
C LYS A 17 -8.86 11.33 -0.78
N ILE A 18 -7.57 11.04 -0.60
CA ILE A 18 -7.11 9.82 0.06
C ILE A 18 -6.03 10.18 1.06
N LYS A 19 -6.18 9.69 2.30
CA LYS A 19 -5.16 9.75 3.32
C LYS A 19 -4.14 8.64 3.09
N LEU A 20 -2.88 9.00 3.05
CA LEU A 20 -1.73 8.11 3.16
C LEU A 20 -1.10 8.32 4.55
N PRO A 21 -1.32 7.39 5.50
CA PRO A 21 -0.88 7.56 6.88
C PRO A 21 0.63 7.43 7.02
N LEU A 22 1.23 8.25 7.90
CA LEU A 22 2.64 8.17 8.27
C LEU A 22 2.82 7.26 9.49
N ASN A 23 2.95 5.96 9.23
CA ASN A 23 3.31 4.90 10.18
C ASN A 23 4.75 4.39 9.98
N ILE A 24 5.15 3.43 10.79
CA ILE A 24 6.51 2.87 10.81
C ILE A 24 6.92 2.29 9.44
N PHE A 25 6.00 1.61 8.74
CA PHE A 25 6.24 1.00 7.43
C PHE A 25 6.25 2.01 6.26
N SER A 26 5.60 3.15 6.46
CA SER A 26 5.50 4.21 5.45
C SER A 26 6.63 5.24 5.53
N ARG A 27 7.52 5.15 6.53
CA ARG A 27 8.67 6.05 6.68
C ARG A 27 9.84 5.57 5.85
N ASN A 28 10.58 6.51 5.27
CA ASN A 28 11.92 6.27 4.76
C ASN A 28 12.97 6.43 5.89
N PRO A 29 14.26 6.14 5.64
CA PRO A 29 15.31 6.33 6.65
C PRO A 29 15.46 7.76 7.19
N GLY A 30 14.97 8.77 6.46
CA GLY A 30 14.90 10.16 6.92
C GLY A 30 13.71 10.47 7.83
N GLY A 31 12.91 9.47 8.19
CA GLY A 31 11.76 9.60 9.08
C GLY A 31 10.53 10.25 8.45
N VAL A 32 10.53 10.55 7.15
CA VAL A 32 9.40 11.14 6.41
C VAL A 32 8.77 10.13 5.46
N MET A 33 7.59 10.44 4.92
CA MET A 33 6.86 9.57 4.01
C MET A 33 7.74 9.03 2.88
N PHE A 34 7.80 7.71 2.75
CA PHE A 34 8.54 7.02 1.71
C PHE A 34 7.97 7.36 0.33
N GLY A 35 8.85 7.88 -0.54
CA GLY A 35 8.46 8.33 -1.88
C GLY A 35 7.86 7.22 -2.75
N GLY A 36 8.26 5.96 -2.55
CA GLY A 36 7.68 4.83 -3.27
C GLY A 36 6.20 4.60 -2.92
N TYR A 37 5.78 4.85 -1.68
CA TYR A 37 4.36 4.76 -1.30
C TYR A 37 3.54 5.89 -1.92
N GLN A 38 4.11 7.10 -1.95
CA GLN A 38 3.48 8.24 -2.62
C GLN A 38 3.29 7.97 -4.12
N ALA A 39 4.32 7.45 -4.79
CA ALA A 39 4.23 7.09 -6.21
C ALA A 39 3.22 5.96 -6.44
N ALA A 40 3.26 4.89 -5.63
CA ALA A 40 2.38 3.73 -5.78
C ALA A 40 0.90 4.07 -5.59
N LEU A 41 0.57 4.97 -4.65
CA LEU A 41 -0.80 5.43 -4.47
C LEU A 41 -1.23 6.44 -5.55
N ALA A 42 -0.34 7.33 -5.99
CA ALA A 42 -0.67 8.34 -7.00
C ALA A 42 -0.96 7.71 -8.37
N ASP A 43 -0.09 6.79 -8.80
CA ASP A 43 -0.12 6.19 -10.14
C ASP A 43 -1.52 5.79 -10.66
N PRO A 44 -2.31 4.99 -9.93
CA PRO A 44 -3.58 4.50 -10.46
C PRO A 44 -4.69 5.56 -10.51
N ILE A 45 -4.59 6.69 -9.80
CA ILE A 45 -5.73 7.60 -9.57
C ILE A 45 -6.28 8.17 -10.87
N ALA A 46 -5.43 8.77 -11.70
CA ALA A 46 -5.85 9.39 -12.95
C ALA A 46 -6.38 8.35 -13.96
N ALA A 47 -5.75 7.17 -14.04
CA ALA A 47 -6.17 6.09 -14.92
C ALA A 47 -7.50 5.46 -14.50
N LEU A 48 -7.74 5.28 -13.20
CA LEU A 48 -9.01 4.80 -12.64
C LEU A 48 -10.13 5.82 -12.87
N ALA A 49 -9.86 7.11 -12.67
CA ALA A 49 -10.82 8.17 -12.97
C ALA A 49 -11.20 8.18 -14.46
N CYS A 50 -10.22 8.09 -15.36
CA CYS A 50 -10.47 7.94 -16.80
C CYS A 50 -11.30 6.68 -17.11
N SER A 51 -10.97 5.53 -16.51
CA SER A 51 -11.69 4.27 -16.74
C SER A 51 -13.16 4.36 -16.30
N ARG A 52 -13.44 5.09 -15.21
CA ARG A 52 -14.81 5.27 -14.70
C ARG A 52 -15.64 6.22 -15.53
N ILE A 53 -15.03 7.25 -16.13
CA ILE A 53 -15.67 8.26 -16.97
C ILE A 53 -15.82 7.77 -18.42
N PHE A 54 -14.87 6.97 -18.92
CA PHE A 54 -14.83 6.46 -20.30
C PHE A 54 -14.84 4.91 -20.34
N PRO A 55 -15.92 4.23 -19.89
CA PRO A 55 -15.95 2.78 -19.71
C PRO A 55 -15.83 1.95 -21.00
N GLY A 56 -15.93 2.58 -22.17
CA GLY A 56 -15.70 1.97 -23.49
C GLY A 56 -14.22 1.79 -23.84
N PHE A 57 -13.30 2.33 -23.02
CA PHE A 57 -11.87 2.40 -23.31
C PHE A 57 -11.04 1.68 -22.24
N SER A 58 -9.82 1.30 -22.62
CA SER A 58 -8.75 0.87 -21.71
C SER A 58 -7.91 2.08 -21.34
N CYS A 59 -7.70 2.32 -20.04
CA CYS A 59 -6.91 3.43 -19.53
C CYS A 59 -5.77 2.93 -18.65
N TRP A 60 -4.57 3.49 -18.83
CA TRP A 60 -3.41 3.20 -17.97
C TRP A 60 -2.47 4.40 -17.90
N THR A 61 -1.65 4.48 -16.85
CA THR A 61 -0.57 5.47 -16.77
C THR A 61 0.47 5.16 -17.85
N ARG A 62 0.68 6.10 -18.77
CA ARG A 62 1.74 6.05 -19.78
C ARG A 62 3.05 6.58 -19.24
N ALA A 63 3.00 7.62 -18.41
CA ALA A 63 4.16 8.23 -17.76
C ALA A 63 3.70 8.96 -16.50
N MET A 64 4.52 8.98 -15.47
CA MET A 64 4.29 9.78 -14.27
C MET A 64 5.60 10.41 -13.80
N THR A 65 5.54 11.69 -13.42
CA THR A 65 6.63 12.41 -12.76
C THR A 65 6.19 12.76 -11.34
N VAL A 66 7.06 12.49 -10.38
CA VAL A 66 6.86 12.78 -8.96
C VAL A 66 7.94 13.76 -8.53
N ASP A 67 7.53 14.91 -8.01
CA ASP A 67 8.43 15.99 -7.57
C ASP A 67 8.22 16.26 -6.08
N PHE A 68 9.19 15.82 -5.27
CA PHE A 68 9.18 15.95 -3.80
C PHE A 68 9.60 17.36 -3.39
N LYS A 69 8.63 18.21 -3.03
CA LYS A 69 8.86 19.60 -2.64
C LYS A 69 9.25 19.75 -1.18
N LEU A 70 8.59 19.00 -0.30
CA LEU A 70 8.82 18.97 1.14
C LEU A 70 8.89 17.52 1.62
N GLY A 71 9.49 17.30 2.79
CA GLY A 71 9.41 16.02 3.48
C GLY A 71 7.99 15.77 3.99
N GLY A 72 7.44 14.58 3.72
CA GLY A 72 6.14 14.16 4.24
C GLY A 72 6.21 13.84 5.74
N SER A 73 6.22 14.88 6.57
CA SER A 73 6.39 14.80 8.03
C SER A 73 5.10 14.49 8.80
N THR A 74 3.97 14.44 8.09
CA THR A 74 2.66 14.06 8.62
C THR A 74 2.04 12.96 7.76
N ASP A 75 0.85 12.49 8.16
CA ASP A 75 -0.08 11.89 7.20
C ASP A 75 -0.19 12.80 5.97
N LEU A 76 -0.17 12.22 4.77
CA LEU A 76 -0.34 12.96 3.53
C LEU A 76 -1.76 12.81 3.03
N GLU A 77 -2.32 13.88 2.49
CA GLU A 77 -3.59 13.86 1.77
C GLU A 77 -3.32 13.99 0.27
N LEU A 78 -3.58 12.91 -0.49
CA LEU A 78 -3.68 13.00 -1.94
C LEU A 78 -4.95 13.77 -2.29
N ARG A 79 -4.84 14.79 -3.13
CA ARG A 79 -5.98 15.53 -3.68
C ARG A 79 -5.92 15.49 -5.18
N PHE A 80 -6.93 14.89 -5.81
CA PHE A 80 -7.09 14.83 -7.26
C PHE A 80 -8.44 15.42 -7.67
N GLU A 81 -8.38 16.26 -8.69
CA GLU A 81 -9.55 16.81 -9.37
C GLU A 81 -9.43 16.49 -10.87
N PHE A 82 -10.56 16.14 -11.48
CA PHE A 82 -10.65 15.93 -12.92
C PHE A 82 -11.13 17.23 -13.58
N PRO A 83 -10.25 17.96 -14.30
CA PRO A 83 -10.62 19.28 -14.82
C PRO A 83 -11.69 19.16 -15.92
N PRO A 84 -12.79 19.94 -15.85
CA PRO A 84 -13.87 19.88 -16.83
C PRO A 84 -13.41 20.13 -18.28
N GLU A 85 -12.47 21.04 -18.48
CA GLU A 85 -11.90 21.38 -19.77
C GLU A 85 -11.07 20.24 -20.36
N LEU A 86 -10.35 19.51 -19.51
CA LEU A 86 -9.58 18.34 -19.91
C LEU A 86 -10.51 17.17 -20.25
N GLU A 87 -11.61 17.01 -19.50
CA GLU A 87 -12.65 16.04 -19.81
C GLU A 87 -13.27 16.26 -21.19
N GLU A 88 -13.59 17.52 -21.50
CA GLU A 88 -14.14 17.89 -22.81
C GLU A 88 -13.13 17.73 -23.94
N GLN A 89 -11.84 17.99 -23.67
CA GLN A 89 -10.78 17.69 -24.63
C GLN A 89 -10.66 16.18 -24.90
N ILE A 90 -10.72 15.35 -23.85
CA ILE A 90 -10.67 13.90 -23.99
C ILE A 90 -11.86 13.40 -24.81
N ARG A 91 -13.09 13.86 -24.54
CA ARG A 91 -14.27 13.49 -25.34
C ARG A 91 -14.07 13.74 -26.82
N ARG A 92 -13.65 14.96 -27.18
CA ARG A 92 -13.38 15.36 -28.57
C ARG A 92 -12.28 14.51 -29.21
N ASP A 93 -11.21 14.20 -28.48
CA ASP A 93 -10.15 13.31 -28.96
C ASP A 93 -10.64 11.87 -29.21
N LEU A 94 -11.47 11.34 -28.31
CA LEU A 94 -12.03 10.00 -28.44
C LEU A 94 -13.00 9.91 -29.62
N GLU A 95 -13.83 10.92 -29.85
CA GLU A 95 -14.74 10.99 -30.99
C GLU A 95 -14.01 11.11 -32.33
N THR A 96 -12.96 11.94 -32.39
CA THR A 96 -12.29 12.27 -33.66
C THR A 96 -11.12 11.36 -34.00
N LYS A 97 -10.42 10.84 -33.00
CA LYS A 97 -9.17 10.06 -33.16
C LYS A 97 -9.27 8.64 -32.59
N GLY A 98 -10.32 8.32 -31.83
CA GLY A 98 -10.46 7.04 -31.12
C GLY A 98 -9.47 6.84 -29.97
N ARG A 99 -8.70 7.87 -29.58
CA ARG A 99 -7.68 7.81 -28.52
C ARG A 99 -7.38 9.19 -27.95
N SER A 100 -7.00 9.26 -26.67
CA SER A 100 -6.46 10.48 -26.06
C SER A 100 -5.28 10.14 -25.13
N THR A 101 -4.39 11.10 -24.91
CA THR A 101 -3.24 10.94 -24.00
C THR A 101 -3.09 12.17 -23.08
N PRO A 102 -4.10 12.46 -22.24
CA PRO A 102 -4.10 13.63 -21.35
C PRO A 102 -3.06 13.51 -20.23
N THR A 103 -2.62 14.66 -19.72
CA THR A 103 -1.79 14.77 -18.51
C THR A 103 -2.58 15.47 -17.41
N PHE A 104 -2.59 14.86 -16.22
CA PHE A 104 -3.22 15.37 -15.02
C PHE A 104 -2.17 15.86 -14.04
N GLU A 105 -2.45 16.98 -13.39
CA GLU A 105 -1.63 17.53 -12.30
C GLU A 105 -2.41 17.41 -10.99
N TYR A 106 -1.76 16.85 -9.96
CA TYR A 106 -2.33 16.72 -8.62
C TYR A 106 -1.21 16.53 -7.61
N GLY A 107 -1.51 16.32 -6.33
CA GLY A 107 -0.44 16.21 -5.35
C GLY A 107 -0.85 15.72 -3.97
N TYR A 108 0.17 15.59 -3.15
CA TYR A 108 0.06 15.31 -1.73
C TYR A 108 0.23 16.56 -0.90
N TYR A 109 -0.57 16.69 0.15
CA TYR A 109 -0.58 17.84 1.03
C TYR A 109 -0.33 17.40 2.47
N LEU A 110 0.43 18.21 3.20
CA LEU A 110 0.61 18.07 4.65
C LEU A 110 -0.68 18.46 5.39
N LYS A 111 -0.73 18.16 6.69
CA LYS A 111 -1.88 18.50 7.56
C LYS A 111 -2.22 20.00 7.58
N ASP A 112 -1.22 20.87 7.42
CA ASP A 112 -1.39 22.32 7.37
C ASP A 112 -1.86 22.85 5.99
N GLY A 113 -2.00 21.96 5.00
CA GLY A 113 -2.38 22.30 3.64
C GLY A 113 -1.21 22.64 2.71
N SER A 114 0.03 22.58 3.16
CA SER A 114 1.22 22.81 2.32
C SER A 114 1.39 21.69 1.28
N LEU A 115 1.72 22.06 0.03
CA LEU A 115 2.01 21.09 -1.03
C LEU A 115 3.33 20.35 -0.73
N CYS A 116 3.21 19.07 -0.41
CA CYS A 116 4.35 18.20 -0.09
C CYS A 116 5.01 17.63 -1.34
N THR A 117 4.19 17.18 -2.30
CA THR A 117 4.67 16.48 -3.50
C THR A 117 3.73 16.75 -4.65
N SER A 118 4.31 17.15 -5.79
CA SER A 118 3.59 17.38 -7.03
C SER A 118 3.66 16.14 -7.92
N ILE A 119 2.54 15.81 -8.57
CA ILE A 119 2.40 14.67 -9.47
C ILE A 119 1.91 15.16 -10.82
N SER A 120 2.65 14.81 -11.87
CA SER A 120 2.21 14.91 -13.26
C SER A 120 2.01 13.50 -13.81
N ASN A 121 0.77 13.11 -14.11
CA ASN A 121 0.42 11.76 -14.57
C ASN A 121 -0.23 11.81 -15.96
N THR A 122 0.45 11.22 -16.94
CA THR A 122 -0.02 11.11 -18.31
C THR A 122 -0.72 9.76 -18.53
N VAL A 123 -2.00 9.79 -18.86
CA VAL A 123 -2.84 8.60 -19.04
C VAL A 123 -2.98 8.30 -20.52
N ALA A 124 -2.77 7.05 -20.94
CA ALA A 124 -3.16 6.60 -22.27
C ALA A 124 -4.58 6.03 -22.23
N ILE A 125 -5.48 6.59 -23.04
CA ILE A 125 -6.85 6.12 -23.23
C ILE A 125 -6.97 5.54 -24.64
N ARG A 126 -7.21 4.23 -24.76
CA ARG A 126 -7.26 3.50 -26.04
C ARG A 126 -8.48 2.60 -26.15
N PRO A 127 -8.89 2.18 -27.36
CA PRO A 127 -9.94 1.19 -27.52
C PRO A 127 -9.60 -0.10 -26.78
N LYS A 128 -10.62 -0.83 -26.31
CA LYS A 128 -10.42 -2.14 -25.67
C LYS A 128 -9.70 -3.10 -26.62
N GLY A 129 -8.86 -3.97 -26.07
CA GLY A 129 -8.05 -4.92 -26.85
C GLY A 129 -6.82 -4.31 -27.52
N TYR A 130 -6.49 -3.05 -27.22
CA TYR A 130 -5.22 -2.46 -27.66
C TYR A 130 -4.04 -3.25 -27.07
N ILE A 131 -3.16 -3.77 -27.93
CA ILE A 131 -2.06 -4.70 -27.57
C ILE A 131 -1.10 -4.13 -26.51
N GLY A 132 -1.03 -2.80 -26.37
CA GLY A 132 -0.23 -2.13 -25.33
C GLY A 132 -0.94 -1.93 -23.98
N ALA A 133 -2.19 -2.39 -23.81
CA ALA A 133 -2.96 -2.29 -22.58
C ALA A 133 -2.97 -3.64 -21.85
N THR A 134 -2.66 -3.66 -20.56
CA THR A 134 -2.79 -4.86 -19.72
C THR A 134 -4.24 -4.98 -19.19
N THR A 135 -4.82 -6.17 -19.22
CA THR A 135 -6.03 -6.56 -18.44
C THR A 135 -5.91 -8.06 -18.15
N PRO A 136 -6.35 -8.57 -16.98
CA PRO A 136 -7.74 -8.48 -16.49
C PRO A 136 -7.94 -7.64 -15.20
N PRO A 137 -9.21 -7.44 -14.76
CA PRO A 137 -9.62 -6.63 -13.60
C PRO A 137 -9.07 -7.17 -12.27
N ALA A 138 -8.94 -6.30 -11.27
CA ALA A 138 -8.65 -6.69 -9.88
C ALA A 138 -9.68 -7.74 -9.42
N ALA A 139 -9.20 -8.96 -9.20
CA ALA A 139 -10.00 -10.15 -9.00
C ALA A 139 -10.69 -10.21 -7.63
N GLU A 140 -11.72 -11.05 -7.57
CA GLU A 140 -12.66 -11.38 -6.49
C GLU A 140 -12.04 -11.93 -5.17
N GLU A 141 -10.75 -11.72 -4.91
CA GLU A 141 -9.97 -12.38 -3.84
C GLU A 141 -10.23 -11.88 -2.40
N PHE A 142 -11.17 -10.95 -2.16
CA PHE A 142 -11.34 -10.30 -0.85
C PHE A 142 -12.53 -10.83 0.00
N ALA A 143 -13.04 -12.04 -0.26
CA ALA A 143 -14.38 -12.45 0.21
C ALA A 143 -14.50 -13.35 1.45
N THR A 144 -13.43 -13.76 2.18
CA THR A 144 -13.60 -14.70 3.32
C THR A 144 -12.76 -14.39 4.57
N SER A 145 -13.39 -14.61 5.74
CA SER A 145 -12.81 -14.51 7.09
C SER A 145 -11.83 -15.65 7.38
N LEU A 146 -10.76 -15.36 8.12
CA LEU A 146 -9.58 -16.22 8.28
C LEU A 146 -9.56 -16.87 9.68
N SER A 147 -9.22 -18.16 9.77
CA SER A 147 -8.95 -18.89 11.03
C SER A 147 -7.55 -18.58 11.59
N ILE A 148 -7.28 -18.87 12.87
CA ILE A 148 -5.95 -18.66 13.51
C ILE A 148 -4.81 -19.31 12.71
N GLU A 149 -4.98 -20.55 12.22
CA GLU A 149 -3.98 -21.20 11.35
C GLU A 149 -3.75 -20.44 10.03
N ARG A 150 -4.82 -19.88 9.45
CA ARG A 150 -4.75 -19.08 8.23
C ARG A 150 -4.03 -17.75 8.50
N VAL A 151 -4.14 -17.24 9.70
CA VAL A 151 -3.54 -15.98 10.14
C VAL A 151 -2.06 -16.15 10.37
N GLU A 152 -1.67 -17.20 11.09
CA GLU A 152 -0.27 -17.60 11.22
C GLU A 152 0.34 -17.79 9.84
N SER A 153 -0.38 -18.44 8.91
CA SER A 153 0.09 -18.61 7.54
C SER A 153 0.29 -17.28 6.79
N LEU A 154 -0.57 -16.28 7.01
CA LEU A 154 -0.49 -14.98 6.33
C LEU A 154 0.59 -14.07 6.91
N VAL A 155 0.72 -14.01 8.25
CA VAL A 155 1.84 -13.32 8.91
C VAL A 155 3.14 -13.94 8.42
N ARG A 156 3.22 -15.27 8.43
CA ARG A 156 4.41 -16.01 8.01
C ARG A 156 4.73 -15.82 6.53
N GLU A 157 3.75 -15.93 5.63
CA GLU A 157 3.95 -15.71 4.19
C GLU A 157 4.40 -14.27 3.92
N ARG A 158 3.83 -13.29 4.63
CA ARG A 158 4.20 -11.88 4.48
C ARG A 158 5.61 -11.59 5.00
N VAL A 159 5.94 -12.09 6.19
CA VAL A 159 7.29 -12.03 6.76
C VAL A 159 8.25 -12.71 5.79
N LEU A 160 8.03 -13.96 5.41
CA LEU A 160 8.87 -14.69 4.44
C LEU A 160 9.03 -13.98 3.09
N LYS A 161 8.01 -13.28 2.59
CA LYS A 161 8.08 -12.54 1.34
C LYS A 161 8.95 -11.27 1.45
N GLU A 162 8.84 -10.53 2.55
CA GLU A 162 9.71 -9.38 2.83
C GLU A 162 11.16 -9.85 3.12
N LEU A 163 11.32 -11.02 3.73
CA LEU A 163 12.61 -11.69 3.90
C LEU A 163 13.20 -12.19 2.60
N ALA A 164 12.39 -12.71 1.68
CA ALA A 164 12.87 -13.18 0.39
C ALA A 164 13.36 -12.02 -0.51
N THR A 165 12.86 -10.80 -0.29
CA THR A 165 13.36 -9.59 -0.95
C THR A 165 14.65 -9.04 -0.34
N HIS A 166 14.96 -9.42 0.91
CA HIS A 166 16.09 -8.94 1.69
C HIS A 166 17.05 -10.10 1.98
N LYS A 167 18.09 -10.23 1.15
CA LYS A 167 18.86 -11.47 0.96
C LYS A 167 19.76 -11.90 2.13
N SER A 168 19.79 -11.21 3.28
CA SER A 168 20.70 -11.53 4.40
C SER A 168 20.12 -11.31 5.81
N GLU A 169 20.65 -12.02 6.83
CA GLU A 169 20.37 -11.81 8.27
C GLU A 169 20.52 -10.34 8.72
N ARG A 170 21.42 -9.60 8.06
CA ARG A 170 21.62 -8.15 8.31
C ARG A 170 20.41 -7.30 7.93
N ASP A 171 19.73 -7.65 6.84
CA ASP A 171 18.54 -6.94 6.41
C ASP A 171 17.36 -7.21 7.36
N LEU A 172 17.36 -8.40 7.95
CA LEU A 172 16.42 -8.85 8.97
C LEU A 172 16.53 -8.03 10.25
N GLU A 173 17.74 -7.93 10.81
CA GLU A 173 18.03 -7.09 11.96
C GLU A 173 17.69 -5.62 11.70
N GLN A 174 17.93 -5.14 10.47
CA GLN A 174 17.62 -3.77 10.09
C GLN A 174 16.11 -3.53 9.97
N LEU A 175 15.36 -4.45 9.36
CA LEU A 175 13.89 -4.41 9.30
C LEU A 175 13.28 -4.51 10.69
N TRP A 176 13.81 -5.41 11.53
CA TRP A 176 13.42 -5.59 12.91
C TRP A 176 13.68 -4.33 13.75
N GLY A 177 14.86 -3.74 13.61
CA GLY A 177 15.23 -2.47 14.25
C GLY A 177 14.37 -1.30 13.77
N ASN A 178 14.03 -1.24 12.48
CA ASN A 178 13.14 -0.22 11.92
C ASN A 178 11.69 -0.38 12.40
N MET A 179 11.26 -1.62 12.65
CA MET A 179 10.00 -1.93 13.33
C MET A 179 10.05 -1.64 14.83
N GLY A 180 11.22 -1.24 15.36
CA GLY A 180 11.49 -0.89 16.76
C GLY A 180 11.71 -2.08 17.69
N GLY A 181 11.93 -3.28 17.15
CA GLY A 181 12.18 -4.51 17.91
C GLY A 181 13.58 -4.63 18.53
N GLY A 182 14.44 -3.62 18.41
CA GLY A 182 15.84 -3.69 18.87
C GLY A 182 16.05 -4.07 20.34
N ASN A 183 15.05 -3.87 21.21
CA ASN A 183 15.04 -4.30 22.62
C ASN A 183 13.90 -5.31 22.93
N GLY A 184 13.45 -6.05 21.91
CA GLY A 184 12.23 -6.85 21.92
C GLY A 184 10.99 -6.01 21.64
N MET A 185 9.99 -6.63 21.01
CA MET A 185 8.70 -6.04 20.68
C MET A 185 7.68 -6.37 21.76
N ASP A 186 7.21 -5.37 22.49
CA ASP A 186 6.17 -5.57 23.50
C ASP A 186 4.78 -5.80 22.87
N ARG A 187 3.80 -6.15 23.70
CA ARG A 187 2.45 -6.49 23.25
C ARG A 187 1.72 -5.33 22.57
N GLU A 188 1.91 -4.11 23.04
CA GLU A 188 1.26 -2.93 22.46
C GLU A 188 1.82 -2.68 21.05
N MET A 189 3.13 -2.73 20.93
CA MET A 189 3.87 -2.59 19.69
C MET A 189 3.57 -3.71 18.70
N PHE A 190 3.48 -4.95 19.17
CA PHE A 190 3.06 -6.09 18.36
C PHE A 190 1.63 -5.92 17.83
N GLY A 191 0.73 -5.43 18.68
CA GLY A 191 -0.63 -5.07 18.28
C GLY A 191 -0.64 -3.99 17.19
N ASN A 192 0.14 -2.93 17.36
CA ASN A 192 0.29 -1.86 16.37
C ASN A 192 0.89 -2.38 15.05
N VAL A 193 1.82 -3.33 15.11
CA VAL A 193 2.38 -3.99 13.91
C VAL A 193 1.34 -4.85 13.21
N LEU A 194 0.55 -5.64 13.93
CA LEU A 194 -0.55 -6.41 13.34
C LEU A 194 -1.64 -5.50 12.80
N GLU A 195 -1.94 -4.41 13.50
CA GLU A 195 -2.79 -3.37 12.96
C GLU A 195 -2.19 -2.93 11.64
N ASP A 196 -0.92 -2.52 11.62
CA ASP A 196 -0.14 -2.09 10.45
C ASP A 196 -0.01 -3.09 9.28
N LEU A 197 -0.22 -4.36 9.55
CA LEU A 197 -0.30 -5.39 8.52
C LEU A 197 -1.72 -5.55 7.94
N GLY A 198 -2.70 -4.76 8.41
CA GLY A 198 -4.11 -4.87 8.07
C GLY A 198 -4.76 -6.12 8.68
N MET A 199 -4.18 -6.56 9.80
CA MET A 199 -4.49 -7.82 10.43
C MET A 199 -5.34 -7.58 11.68
N ALA A 200 -5.10 -6.54 12.49
CA ALA A 200 -5.85 -6.33 13.74
C ALA A 200 -7.38 -6.22 13.58
N GLU A 201 -7.92 -5.67 12.48
CA GLU A 201 -9.38 -5.65 12.24
C GLU A 201 -9.99 -7.06 12.07
N LYS A 202 -9.14 -8.06 11.80
CA LYS A 202 -9.52 -9.47 11.63
C LYS A 202 -9.34 -10.28 12.92
N PHE A 203 -8.82 -9.66 13.98
CA PHE A 203 -8.61 -10.30 15.28
C PHE A 203 -9.37 -9.58 16.38
N LYS A 204 -9.86 -10.36 17.33
CA LYS A 204 -10.16 -9.85 18.65
C LYS A 204 -8.85 -9.68 19.43
N ASN A 205 -8.84 -8.77 20.40
CA ASN A 205 -7.68 -8.57 21.27
C ASN A 205 -7.19 -9.87 21.91
N GLU A 206 -8.11 -10.76 22.29
CA GLU A 206 -7.82 -12.09 22.84
C GLU A 206 -7.00 -12.98 21.87
N GLU A 207 -7.27 -12.90 20.56
CA GLU A 207 -6.53 -13.67 19.53
C GLU A 207 -5.14 -13.08 19.27
N ILE A 208 -5.01 -11.75 19.38
CA ILE A 208 -3.70 -11.08 19.34
C ILE A 208 -2.88 -11.47 20.57
N ASP A 209 -3.49 -11.56 21.75
CA ASP A 209 -2.83 -11.99 22.98
C ASP A 209 -2.34 -13.44 22.86
N LEU A 210 -3.15 -14.32 22.29
CA LEU A 210 -2.75 -15.71 22.01
C LEU A 210 -1.56 -15.78 21.05
N LEU A 211 -1.59 -15.01 19.96
CA LEU A 211 -0.50 -14.98 18.99
C LEU A 211 0.78 -14.38 19.59
N PHE A 212 0.65 -13.33 20.41
CA PHE A 212 1.76 -12.73 21.14
C PHE A 212 2.41 -13.75 22.07
N ASN A 213 1.62 -14.44 22.89
CA ASN A 213 2.12 -15.47 23.81
C ASN A 213 2.69 -16.70 23.08
N ALA A 214 2.23 -16.99 21.86
CA ALA A 214 2.79 -18.07 21.05
C ALA A 214 4.18 -17.75 20.49
N LEU A 215 4.46 -16.46 20.27
CA LEU A 215 5.75 -15.94 19.83
C LEU A 215 6.71 -15.71 21.01
N ASP A 216 6.23 -15.12 22.11
CA ASP A 216 6.95 -14.92 23.38
C ASP A 216 7.08 -16.25 24.15
N ARG A 217 7.97 -17.11 23.68
CA ARG A 217 8.16 -18.47 24.23
C ARG A 217 8.91 -18.45 25.54
N ASP A 218 9.83 -17.51 25.68
CA ASP A 218 10.58 -17.38 26.92
C ASP A 218 9.76 -16.70 28.03
N GLY A 219 8.60 -16.15 27.68
CA GLY A 219 7.66 -15.53 28.61
C GLY A 219 8.21 -14.23 29.18
N SER A 220 9.13 -13.57 28.48
CA SER A 220 9.74 -12.32 28.88
C SER A 220 8.78 -11.13 28.80
N GLY A 221 7.62 -11.31 28.16
CA GLY A 221 6.65 -10.25 27.88
C GLY A 221 7.07 -9.40 26.68
N LYS A 222 8.03 -9.86 25.88
CA LYS A 222 8.53 -9.21 24.66
C LYS A 222 8.92 -10.26 23.64
N ILE A 223 8.54 -10.04 22.38
CA ILE A 223 8.97 -10.89 21.29
C ILE A 223 10.36 -10.44 20.83
N SER A 224 11.34 -11.34 20.88
CA SER A 224 12.69 -11.14 20.37
C SER A 224 12.83 -11.53 18.89
N LEU A 225 13.94 -11.13 18.25
CA LEU A 225 14.22 -11.53 16.88
C LEU A 225 14.37 -13.06 16.77
N ASP A 226 15.09 -13.67 17.72
CA ASP A 226 15.33 -15.11 17.80
C ASP A 226 14.01 -15.89 17.88
N GLU A 227 13.02 -15.40 18.64
CA GLU A 227 11.70 -16.02 18.75
C GLU A 227 10.88 -15.94 17.45
N VAL A 228 11.01 -14.84 16.72
CA VAL A 228 10.40 -14.71 15.39
C VAL A 228 11.08 -15.62 14.38
N GLU A 229 12.41 -15.71 14.43
CA GLU A 229 13.16 -16.65 13.59
C GLU A 229 12.78 -18.10 13.88
N ASP A 230 12.70 -18.48 15.15
CA ASP A 230 12.28 -19.81 15.58
C ASP A 230 10.84 -20.13 15.15
N PHE A 231 9.93 -19.16 15.24
CA PHE A 231 8.56 -19.30 14.74
C PHE A 231 8.52 -19.51 13.22
N VAL A 232 9.36 -18.77 12.47
CA VAL A 232 9.46 -18.91 11.02
C VAL A 232 10.09 -20.26 10.63
N GLN A 233 11.11 -20.72 11.35
CA GLN A 233 11.86 -21.96 11.07
C GLN A 233 11.15 -23.24 11.51
N MET A 234 10.19 -23.15 12.44
CA MET A 234 9.52 -24.30 13.07
C MET A 234 8.86 -25.29 12.08
N LYS A 235 8.60 -24.89 10.82
CA LYS A 235 8.04 -25.78 9.79
C LYS A 235 9.01 -26.36 8.76
N ARG A 236 10.31 -26.01 8.75
CA ARG A 236 11.29 -26.75 7.92
C ARG A 236 11.45 -28.20 8.39
N LYS A 237 11.18 -28.49 9.67
CA LYS A 237 11.18 -29.85 10.23
C LYS A 237 9.84 -30.59 10.11
N GLY A 238 8.73 -29.88 9.92
CA GLY A 238 7.39 -30.49 9.79
C GLY A 238 7.06 -30.96 8.37
N GLU A 239 7.61 -30.31 7.33
CA GLU A 239 7.40 -30.68 5.92
C GLU A 239 8.45 -31.68 5.39
N ALA A 240 9.45 -32.04 6.20
CA ALA A 240 10.44 -33.08 5.88
C ALA A 240 10.08 -34.48 6.45
N SER A 241 8.88 -34.65 7.01
CA SER A 241 8.42 -35.91 7.59
C SER A 241 6.99 -36.32 7.16
N GLN A 242 6.55 -35.85 5.99
CA GLN A 242 5.43 -36.46 5.25
C GLN A 242 5.80 -36.63 3.78
#